data_AF-A0A8T4J9E5-F1
#
_entry.id   AF-A0A8T4J9E5-F1
#
_cell.length_a   1.000
_cell.length_b   1.000
_cell.length_c   1.000
_cell.angle_alpha   90.00
_cell.angle_beta   90.00
_cell.angle_gamma   90.00
#
_symmetry.space_group_name_H-M   'P 1'
#
loop_
_entity.id
_entity.type
_entity.pdbx_description
1 polymer ?
#
loop_
_entity_poly.entity_id
_entity_poly.type
_entity_poly.pdbx_seq_one_letter_code
_entity_poly.pdbx_strand_id
1 'polypeptide(L)'
;MNIDIPEGKDPIAYVWGEMVPGIGPAASQFSLSVYSHTTLGLREFEAARLRIAQINGCAFCLEWRTERDGEKVEEEFADAVTQWRTTDAFDDRTRLAAEYAER
;
A
#
# COMPACT_ATOMS: atom_id res chain seq x y z
N MET A 1 -9.86 10.76 -21.21
CA MET A 1 -8.85 11.82 -21.42
C MET A 1 -7.57 11.29 -20.83
N ASN A 2 -6.54 11.10 -21.65
CA ASN A 2 -5.24 10.60 -21.19
C ASN A 2 -4.30 11.80 -21.02
N ILE A 3 -3.40 11.72 -20.05
CA ILE A 3 -2.36 12.74 -19.83
C ILE A 3 -1.15 12.34 -20.68
N ASP A 4 -0.64 13.28 -21.48
CA ASP A 4 0.59 13.07 -22.24
C ASP A 4 1.79 13.17 -21.29
N ILE A 5 2.55 12.08 -21.19
CA ILE A 5 3.76 12.01 -20.37
C ILE A 5 4.97 12.31 -21.26
N PRO A 6 5.80 13.32 -20.93
CA PRO A 6 7.02 13.60 -21.68
C PRO A 6 7.94 12.39 -21.75
N GLU A 7 8.65 12.25 -22.87
CA GLU A 7 9.57 11.13 -23.08
C GLU A 7 10.60 11.03 -21.93
N GLY A 8 10.80 9.81 -21.43
CA GLY A 8 11.74 9.52 -20.34
C GLY A 8 11.24 9.86 -18.93
N LYS A 9 10.01 10.35 -18.75
CA LYS A 9 9.44 10.61 -17.41
C LYS A 9 8.61 9.43 -16.91
N ASP A 10 8.73 9.16 -15.61
CA ASP A 10 7.81 8.27 -14.91
C ASP A 10 6.43 8.94 -14.79
N PRO A 11 5.33 8.26 -15.18
CA PRO A 11 4.01 8.86 -15.17
C PRO A 11 3.55 9.37 -13.80
N ILE A 12 3.83 8.63 -12.72
CA ILE A 12 3.37 9.00 -11.37
C ILE A 12 4.19 10.19 -10.87
N ALA A 13 5.52 10.11 -10.98
CA ALA A 13 6.41 11.18 -10.58
C ALA A 13 6.13 12.48 -11.36
N TYR A 14 5.81 12.39 -12.66
CA TYR A 14 5.48 13.57 -13.46
C TYR A 14 4.16 14.21 -13.02
N VAL A 15 3.09 13.41 -12.93
CA VAL A 15 1.77 13.96 -12.57
C VAL A 15 1.78 14.51 -11.15
N TRP A 16 2.34 13.79 -10.18
CA TRP A 16 2.32 14.22 -8.78
C TRP A 16 3.43 15.23 -8.47
N GLY A 17 4.60 15.12 -9.10
CA GLY A 17 5.74 16.00 -8.82
C GLY A 17 5.67 17.34 -9.54
N GLU A 18 5.21 17.35 -10.80
CA GLU A 18 5.34 18.52 -11.67
C GLU A 18 4.00 19.15 -12.05
N MET A 19 2.95 18.37 -12.31
CA MET A 19 1.65 18.93 -12.72
C MET A 19 0.85 19.52 -11.56
N VAL A 20 1.10 19.07 -10.31
CA VAL A 20 0.44 19.59 -9.10
C VAL A 20 1.45 20.04 -8.03
N PRO A 21 2.33 21.01 -8.33
CA PRO A 21 3.51 21.31 -7.52
C PRO A 21 3.20 21.81 -6.10
N GLY A 22 2.03 22.40 -5.88
CA GLY A 22 1.62 22.89 -4.55
C GLY A 22 1.15 21.80 -3.59
N ILE A 23 0.81 20.60 -4.09
CA ILE A 23 0.20 19.53 -3.29
C ILE A 23 1.02 18.25 -3.39
N GLY A 24 1.38 17.84 -4.60
CA GLY A 24 1.89 16.50 -4.84
C GLY A 24 3.22 16.17 -4.17
N PRO A 25 4.22 17.09 -4.09
CA PRO A 25 5.43 16.84 -3.31
C PRO A 25 5.17 16.61 -1.82
N ALA A 26 4.24 17.37 -1.21
CA ALA A 26 3.89 17.20 0.20
C ALA A 26 3.10 15.90 0.43
N ALA A 27 2.13 15.60 -0.45
CA ALA A 27 1.33 14.38 -0.39
C ALA A 27 2.18 13.12 -0.58
N SER A 28 3.15 13.15 -1.51
CA SER A 28 4.06 12.02 -1.75
C SER A 28 4.98 11.78 -0.56
N GLN A 29 5.54 12.83 0.05
CA GLN A 29 6.37 12.71 1.26
C GLN A 29 5.56 12.16 2.44
N PHE A 30 4.34 12.66 2.65
CA PHE A 30 3.45 12.14 3.68
C PHE A 30 3.15 10.65 3.44
N SER A 31 2.77 10.28 2.22
CA SER A 31 2.52 8.88 1.85
C SER A 31 3.74 8.00 2.12
N LEU A 32 4.92 8.41 1.66
CA LEU A 32 6.17 7.66 1.83
C LEU A 32 6.58 7.51 3.29
N SER A 33 6.32 8.52 4.13
CA SER A 33 6.67 8.49 5.55
C SER A 33 6.04 7.31 6.29
N VAL A 34 4.83 6.91 5.89
CA VAL A 34 4.12 5.75 6.45
C VAL A 34 4.87 4.45 6.15
N TYR A 35 5.50 4.33 4.98
CA TYR A 35 6.28 3.15 4.61
C TYR A 35 7.69 3.17 5.23
N SER A 36 8.35 4.33 5.25
CA SER A 36 9.75 4.44 5.69
C SER A 36 9.93 4.49 7.21
N HIS A 37 8.92 4.95 7.95
CA HIS A 37 9.01 5.18 9.40
C HIS A 37 8.03 4.35 10.21
N THR A 38 7.33 3.38 9.61
CA THR A 38 6.46 2.48 10.36
C THR A 38 7.24 1.62 11.34
N THR A 39 6.68 1.44 12.53
CA THR A 39 7.18 0.54 13.57
C THR A 39 6.49 -0.83 13.54
N LEU A 40 5.53 -1.04 12.62
CA LEU A 40 4.86 -2.33 12.44
C LEU A 40 5.77 -3.32 11.72
N GLY A 41 5.58 -4.62 11.95
CA GLY A 41 6.22 -5.66 11.14
C GLY A 41 5.68 -5.68 9.69
N LEU A 42 6.40 -6.33 8.77
CA LEU A 42 6.01 -6.43 7.36
C LEU A 42 4.59 -6.98 7.18
N ARG A 43 4.27 -8.13 7.81
CA ARG A 43 2.95 -8.76 7.71
C ARG A 43 1.83 -7.91 8.30
N GLU A 44 2.05 -7.28 9.46
CA GLU A 44 1.09 -6.37 10.10
C GLU A 44 0.77 -5.19 9.19
N PHE A 45 1.82 -4.55 8.65
CA PHE A 45 1.69 -3.42 7.76
C PHE A 45 0.93 -3.80 6.48
N GLU A 46 1.36 -4.87 5.82
CA GLU A 46 0.71 -5.35 4.59
C GLU A 46 -0.73 -5.79 4.84
N ALA A 47 -1.05 -6.42 5.98
CA ALA A 47 -2.40 -6.83 6.31
C ALA A 47 -3.35 -5.63 6.38
N ALA A 48 -2.96 -4.56 7.08
CA ALA A 48 -3.75 -3.33 7.13
C ALA A 48 -3.84 -2.66 5.75
N ARG A 49 -2.70 -2.47 5.07
CA ARG A 49 -2.62 -1.78 3.78
C ARG A 49 -3.43 -2.48 2.69
N LEU A 50 -3.28 -3.80 2.54
CA LEU A 50 -4.03 -4.60 1.57
C LEU A 50 -5.52 -4.59 1.90
N ARG A 51 -5.90 -4.69 3.18
CA ARG A 51 -7.31 -4.67 3.55
C ARG A 51 -7.96 -3.32 3.21
N ILE A 52 -7.28 -2.20 3.50
CA ILE A 52 -7.73 -0.86 3.10
C ILE A 52 -7.85 -0.77 1.57
N ALA A 53 -6.87 -1.27 0.82
CA ALA A 53 -6.89 -1.27 -0.64
C ALA A 53 -8.08 -2.07 -1.21
N GLN A 54 -8.39 -3.24 -0.62
CA GLN A 54 -9.54 -4.07 -0.99
C GLN A 54 -10.87 -3.36 -0.71
N ILE A 55 -11.01 -2.76 0.48
CA ILE A 55 -12.23 -2.02 0.88
C ILE A 55 -12.48 -0.84 -0.06
N ASN A 56 -11.42 -0.09 -0.38
CA ASN A 56 -11.52 1.09 -1.23
C ASN A 56 -11.55 0.77 -2.73
N GLY A 57 -11.38 -0.50 -3.13
CA GLY A 57 -11.27 -0.89 -4.54
C GLY A 57 -10.11 -0.22 -5.28
N CYS A 58 -9.02 0.09 -4.57
CA CYS A 58 -7.88 0.81 -5.15
C CYS A 58 -6.97 -0.16 -5.93
N ALA A 59 -7.19 -0.33 -7.23
CA ALA A 59 -6.39 -1.22 -8.09
C ALA A 59 -4.88 -0.92 -8.03
N PHE A 60 -4.50 0.36 -8.11
CA PHE A 60 -3.11 0.79 -7.96
C PHE A 60 -2.50 0.34 -6.62
N CYS A 61 -3.27 0.47 -5.54
CA CYS A 61 -2.81 0.05 -4.22
C CYS A 61 -2.72 -1.48 -4.13
N LEU A 62 -3.63 -2.23 -4.75
CA LEU A 62 -3.58 -3.71 -4.75
C LEU A 62 -2.33 -4.24 -5.47
N GLU A 63 -1.91 -3.58 -6.54
CA GLU A 63 -0.71 -3.93 -7.30
C GLU A 63 0.60 -3.50 -6.61
N TRP A 64 0.52 -2.53 -5.68
CA TRP A 64 1.66 -2.10 -4.90
C TRP A 64 2.16 -3.21 -3.97
N ARG A 65 3.44 -3.58 -4.09
CA ARG A 65 4.10 -4.57 -3.22
C ARG A 65 5.13 -3.88 -2.34
N THR A 66 4.82 -3.76 -1.05
CA THR A 66 5.80 -3.27 -0.07
C THR A 66 6.90 -4.31 0.10
N GLU A 67 8.14 -3.86 -0.06
CA GLU A 67 9.35 -4.62 0.25
C GLU A 67 10.00 -3.99 1.48
N ARG A 68 10.45 -4.81 2.42
CA ARG A 68 11.18 -4.33 3.59
C ARG A 68 12.35 -5.25 3.88
N ASP A 69 13.53 -4.67 3.97
CA ASP A 69 14.79 -5.40 4.21
C ASP A 69 15.02 -6.55 3.20
N GLY A 70 14.57 -6.37 1.95
CA GLY A 70 14.65 -7.37 0.88
C GLY A 70 13.56 -8.45 0.93
N GLU A 71 12.65 -8.39 1.89
CA GLU A 71 11.55 -9.34 2.06
C GLU A 71 10.20 -8.78 1.60
N LYS A 72 9.35 -9.68 1.11
CA LYS A 72 7.95 -9.44 0.72
C LYS A 72 7.08 -10.49 1.39
N VAL A 73 5.81 -10.14 1.58
CA VAL A 73 4.80 -11.14 1.93
C VAL A 73 4.61 -12.15 0.79
N GLU A 74 4.07 -13.32 1.13
CA GLU A 74 3.80 -14.40 0.19
C GLU A 74 2.76 -13.98 -0.87
N GLU A 75 2.76 -14.67 -2.01
CA GLU A 75 1.86 -14.32 -3.13
C GLU A 75 0.39 -14.46 -2.75
N GLU A 76 0.08 -15.47 -1.94
CA GLU A 76 -1.24 -15.81 -1.43
C GLU A 76 -1.68 -14.91 -0.26
N PHE A 77 -0.82 -14.00 0.21
CA PHE A 77 -1.11 -13.17 1.37
C PHE A 77 -2.30 -12.25 1.11
N ALA A 78 -2.47 -11.73 -0.10
CA ALA A 78 -3.61 -10.90 -0.47
C ALA A 78 -4.96 -11.66 -0.35
N ASP A 79 -4.99 -12.93 -0.71
CA ASP A 79 -6.16 -13.80 -0.55
C ASP A 79 -6.42 -14.09 0.94
N ALA A 80 -5.36 -14.35 1.71
CA ALA A 80 -5.47 -14.50 3.15
C ALA A 80 -6.02 -13.23 3.84
N VAL A 81 -5.62 -12.03 3.39
CA VAL A 81 -6.17 -10.75 3.89
C VAL A 81 -7.66 -10.61 3.53
N THR A 82 -8.09 -11.08 2.36
CA THR A 82 -9.52 -11.12 2.02
C THR A 82 -10.30 -11.99 3.00
N GLN A 83 -9.70 -13.10 3.44
CA GLN A 83 -10.26 -14.05 4.41
C GLN A 83 -9.75 -13.84 5.84
N TRP A 84 -9.37 -12.61 6.21
CA TRP A 84 -8.66 -12.34 7.47
C TRP A 84 -9.37 -12.84 8.74
N ARG A 85 -10.69 -12.99 8.71
CA ARG A 85 -11.49 -13.49 9.85
C ARG A 85 -11.31 -14.97 10.12
N THR A 86 -11.03 -15.76 9.08
CA THR A 86 -11.12 -17.22 9.11
C THR A 86 -9.82 -17.92 8.71
N THR A 87 -8.91 -17.22 8.02
CA THR A 87 -7.60 -17.77 7.67
C THR A 87 -6.83 -18.20 8.91
N ASP A 88 -6.08 -19.30 8.82
CA ASP A 88 -5.13 -19.78 9.83
C ASP A 88 -3.70 -19.28 9.58
N ALA A 89 -3.46 -18.58 8.47
CA ALA A 89 -2.15 -18.04 8.08
C ALA A 89 -1.69 -16.83 8.90
N PHE A 90 -2.55 -16.27 9.76
CA PHE A 90 -2.29 -15.05 10.53
C PHE A 90 -2.12 -15.34 12.02
N ASP A 91 -1.06 -14.76 12.58
CA ASP A 91 -0.95 -14.56 14.03
C ASP A 91 -1.91 -13.45 14.51
N ASP A 92 -1.97 -13.28 15.83
CA ASP A 92 -2.89 -12.33 16.47
C ASP A 92 -2.64 -10.89 16.02
N ARG A 93 -1.38 -10.48 15.84
CA ARG A 93 -1.01 -9.11 15.46
C ARG A 93 -1.38 -8.81 14.01
N THR A 94 -1.11 -9.74 13.10
CA THR A 94 -1.47 -9.62 11.67
C THR A 94 -2.98 -9.56 11.52
N ARG A 95 -3.72 -10.42 12.23
CA ARG A 95 -5.19 -10.42 12.21
C ARG A 95 -5.76 -9.11 12.77
N LEU A 96 -5.23 -8.63 13.88
CA LEU A 96 -5.64 -7.35 14.48
C LEU A 96 -5.43 -6.18 13.53
N ALA A 97 -4.33 -6.16 12.77
CA ALA A 97 -4.07 -5.11 11.79
C ALA A 97 -5.10 -5.13 10.63
N ALA A 98 -5.44 -6.30 10.11
CA ALA A 98 -6.50 -6.44 9.11
C ALA A 98 -7.89 -6.07 9.67
N GLU A 99 -8.19 -6.44 10.92
CA GLU A 99 -9.43 -6.05 11.59
C GLU A 99 -9.53 -4.53 11.75
N TYR A 100 -8.45 -3.89 12.22
CA TYR A 100 -8.43 -2.46 12.47
C TYR A 100 -8.66 -1.65 11.19
N ALA A 101 -8.21 -2.16 10.04
CA ALA A 101 -8.44 -1.57 8.72
C ALA A 101 -9.92 -1.49 8.30
N GLU A 102 -10.84 -2.21 8.96
CA GLU A 102 -12.28 -2.13 8.69
C GLU A 102 -13.03 -1.07 9.53
N ARG A 103 -12.31 -0.31 10.38
CA ARG A 103 -12.88 0.72 11.26
C ARG A 103 -12.60 2.12 10.74
#